data_AF-A0A955P3J6-F1
#
_entry.id   AF-A0A955P3J6-F1
#
_cell.length_a   1.000
_cell.length_b   1.000
_cell.length_c   1.000
_cell.angle_alpha   90.00
_cell.angle_beta   90.00
_cell.angle_gamma   90.00
#
_symmetry.space_group_name_H-M   'P 1'
#
loop_
_entity.id
_entity.type
_entity.pdbx_description
1 polymer ?
#
loop_
_entity_poly.entity_id
_entity_poly.type
_entity_poly.pdbx_seq_one_letter_code
_entity_poly.pdbx_strand_id
1 'polypeptide(L)' 'NDLIEKEASQDDHQIFIDVDAPMIGEDGKPKKELFLEDGLHLNNKGYEIWSDLVREHLTE' A
#
# COMPACT_ATOMS: atom_id res chain seq x y z
N ASN A 1 6.99 -7.35 2.20
CA ASN A 1 7.43 -7.10 0.80
C ASN A 1 8.95 -6.89 0.76
N ASP A 2 9.69 -7.74 1.45
CA ASP A 2 10.98 -7.37 2.03
C ASP A 2 12.08 -7.24 0.96
N LEU A 3 11.96 -7.99 -0.14
CA LEU A 3 12.87 -7.88 -1.28
C LEU A 3 12.71 -6.56 -2.04
N ILE A 4 11.47 -6.04 -2.15
CA ILE A 4 11.20 -4.78 -2.85
C ILE A 4 11.70 -3.61 -2.02
N GLU A 5 11.42 -3.62 -0.72
CA GLU A 5 11.93 -2.61 0.22
C GLU A 5 13.46 -2.57 0.21
N LYS A 6 14.11 -3.74 0.29
CA LYS A 6 15.57 -3.84 0.27
C LYS A 6 16.18 -3.31 -1.02
N GLU A 7 15.55 -3.58 -2.17
CA GLU A 7 16.03 -3.08 -3.46
C GLU A 7 15.87 -1.56 -3.55
N ALA A 8 14.69 -1.03 -3.21
CA ALA A 8 14.43 0.41 -3.22
C ALA A 8 15.39 1.17 -2.28
N SER A 9 15.77 0.57 -1.15
CA SER A 9 16.73 1.18 -0.22
C SER A 9 18.17 1.28 -0.75
N GLN A 10 18.48 0.74 -1.95
CA GLN A 10 19.80 0.85 -2.57
C GLN A 10 19.95 2.11 -3.44
N ASP A 11 18.86 2.84 -3.71
CA ASP A 11 18.85 4.04 -4.55
C ASP A 11 18.19 5.21 -3.81
N ASP A 12 18.96 6.26 -3.55
CA ASP A 12 18.50 7.45 -2.82
C ASP A 12 17.39 8.23 -3.56
N HIS A 13 17.13 7.93 -4.83
CA HIS A 13 16.01 8.51 -5.60
C HIS A 13 14.73 7.70 -5.51
N GLN A 14 14.70 6.64 -4.71
CA GLN A 14 13.53 5.78 -4.53
C GLN A 14 13.05 5.84 -3.08
N ILE A 15 11.73 5.74 -2.91
CA ILE A 15 11.09 5.64 -1.60
C ILE A 15 10.19 4.41 -1.64
N PHE A 16 10.40 3.50 -0.70
CA PHE A 16 9.48 2.40 -0.48
C PHE A 16 8.32 2.88 0.41
N ILE A 17 7.09 2.68 -0.05
CA ILE A 17 5.86 2.96 0.69
C ILE A 17 5.16 1.62 0.94
N ASP A 18 5.02 1.24 2.21
CA ASP A 18 4.32 0.01 2.57
C ASP A 18 2.80 0.20 2.46
N VAL A 19 2.28 -0.18 1.30
CA VAL A 19 0.84 -0.16 1.02
C VAL A 19 0.12 -1.45 1.45
N ASP A 20 0.83 -2.48 1.94
CA ASP A 20 0.26 -3.78 2.29
C ASP A 20 -0.23 -3.80 3.74
N ALA A 21 0.59 -3.32 4.68
CA ALA A 21 0.26 -3.31 6.11
C ALA A 21 -1.15 -2.75 6.45
N PRO A 22 -1.62 -1.61 5.90
CA PRO A 22 -2.95 -1.11 6.21
C PRO A 22 -4.09 -1.90 5.56
N MET A 23 -3.79 -2.76 4.60
CA MET A 23 -4.74 -3.58 3.85
C MET A 23 -5.01 -4.94 4.50
N ILE A 24 -4.15 -5.36 5.44
CA ILE A 24 -4.27 -6.63 6.16
C ILE A 24 -5.08 -6.44 7.45
N GLY A 25 -6.06 -7.31 7.66
CA GLY A 25 -6.89 -7.39 8.86
C GLY A 25 -6.19 -8.13 10.00
N GLU A 26 -6.78 -8.09 11.20
CA GLU A 26 -6.26 -8.79 12.38
C GLU A 26 -6.16 -10.31 12.19
N ASP A 27 -6.92 -10.86 11.25
CA ASP A 27 -6.91 -12.28 10.88
C ASP A 27 -5.77 -12.66 9.92
N GLY A 28 -4.90 -11.69 9.57
CA GLY A 28 -3.79 -11.88 8.64
C GLY A 28 -4.22 -11.99 7.18
N LYS A 29 -5.47 -11.62 6.84
CA LYS A 29 -5.99 -11.64 5.47
C LYS A 29 -6.27 -10.23 4.95
N PRO A 30 -6.34 -10.03 3.63
CA PRO A 30 -6.79 -8.76 3.07
C PRO A 30 -8.18 -8.39 3.57
N LYS A 31 -8.35 -7.13 3.99
CA LYS A 31 -9.63 -6.51 4.36
C LYS A 31 -10.53 -6.45 3.13
N LYS A 32 -11.43 -7.41 2.99
CA LYS A 32 -12.29 -7.59 1.79
C LYS A 32 -13.07 -6.32 1.43
N GLU A 33 -13.46 -5.54 2.42
CA GLU A 33 -14.19 -4.28 2.27
C GLU A 33 -13.41 -3.17 1.56
N LEU A 34 -12.10 -3.34 1.31
CA LEU A 34 -11.26 -2.41 0.57
C LEU A 34 -11.12 -2.76 -0.92
N PHE A 35 -11.61 -3.93 -1.33
CA PHE A 35 -11.50 -4.46 -2.69
C PHE A 35 -12.86 -4.49 -3.39
N LEU A 36 -12.83 -4.64 -4.73
CA LEU A 36 -13.97 -5.06 -5.54
C LEU A 36 -14.18 -6.57 -5.41
N GLU A 37 -15.23 -7.09 -6.05
CA GLU A 37 -15.64 -8.50 -5.94
C GLU A 37 -14.56 -9.50 -6.37
N ASP A 38 -13.62 -9.10 -7.23
CA ASP A 38 -12.52 -9.95 -7.68
C ASP A 38 -11.39 -10.12 -6.65
N GLY A 39 -11.41 -9.34 -5.56
CA GLY A 39 -10.38 -9.38 -4.52
C GLY A 39 -8.99 -8.89 -4.97
N LEU A 40 -8.90 -8.21 -6.12
CA LEU A 40 -7.67 -7.67 -6.68
C LEU A 40 -7.73 -6.15 -6.81
N HIS A 41 -8.78 -5.63 -7.45
CA HIS A 41 -8.90 -4.19 -7.65
C HIS A 41 -9.42 -3.51 -6.38
N LEU A 42 -8.83 -2.37 -6.03
CA LEU A 42 -9.31 -1.59 -4.89
C LEU A 42 -10.62 -0.88 -5.24
N ASN A 43 -11.47 -0.73 -4.23
CA ASN A 43 -12.58 0.21 -4.29
C ASN A 43 -12.12 1.60 -3.79
N ASN A 44 -13.06 2.55 -3.73
CA ASN A 44 -12.75 3.93 -3.31
C ASN A 44 -12.06 4.02 -1.94
N LYS A 45 -12.43 3.17 -0.97
CA LYS A 45 -11.81 3.18 0.37
C LYS A 45 -10.39 2.65 0.34
N GLY A 46 -10.13 1.62 -0.47
CA GLY A 46 -8.78 1.10 -0.66
C GLY A 46 -7.87 2.15 -1.30
N TYR A 47 -8.36 2.83 -2.34
CA TYR A 47 -7.61 3.91 -2.99
C TYR A 47 -7.43 5.14 -2.10
N GLU A 48 -8.36 5.45 -1.20
CA GLU A 48 -8.20 6.52 -0.22
C GLU A 48 -6.98 6.26 0.68
N ILE A 49 -6.87 5.05 1.24
CA ILE A 49 -5.71 4.62 2.05
C ILE A 49 -4.41 4.77 1.25
N TRP A 50 -4.36 4.22 0.03
CA TRP A 50 -3.15 4.31 -0.80
C TRP A 50 -2.80 5.76 -1.14
N SER A 51 -3.80 6.59 -1.44
CA SER A 51 -3.59 8.00 -1.78
C SER A 51 -3.01 8.78 -0.62
N ASP A 52 -3.50 8.53 0.60
CA ASP A 52 -3.01 9.21 1.80
C ASP A 52 -1.55 8.84 2.10
N LEU A 53 -1.21 7.55 2.01
CA LEU A 53 0.19 7.10 2.16
C LEU A 53 1.10 7.76 1.13
N VAL A 54 0.70 7.81 -0.14
CA VAL A 54 1.51 8.43 -1.19
C VAL A 54 1.67 9.93 -0.96
N ARG A 55 0.61 10.63 -0.55
CA ARG A 55 0.65 12.09 -0.30
C ARG A 55 1.64 12.47 0.79
N GLU A 56 1.82 11.65 1.82
CA GLU A 56 2.81 11.91 2.89
C GLU A 56 4.25 12.02 2.37
N HIS A 57 4.52 11.47 1.18
CA HIS A 57 5.83 11.47 0.54
C HIS A 57 5.94 12.43 -0.65
N LEU A 58 4.86 13.14 -1.00
CA LEU A 58 4.90 14.19 -2.01
C LEU A 58 5.17 15.54 -1.34
N THR A 59 6.31 16.15 -1.63
CA THR A 59 6.55 17.56 -1.32
C THR A 59 5.80 18.44 -2.31
N GLU A 60 5.20 19.54 -1.82
CA GLU A 60 4.59 20.59 -2.68
C GLU A 60 5.59 21.23 -3.65
#